data_AF-A0AB39RXF6-F1
#
_entry.id   AF-A0AB39RXF6-F1
#
_cell.length_a   1.000
_cell.length_b   1.000
_cell.length_c   1.000
_cell.angle_alpha   90.00
_cell.angle_beta   90.00
_cell.angle_gamma   90.00
#
_symmetry.space_group_name_H-M   'P 1'
#
loop_
_entity.id
_entity.type
_entity.pdbx_description
1 polymer ?
#
loop_
_entity_poly.entity_id
_entity_poly.type
_entity_poly.pdbx_seq_one_letter_code
_entity_poly.pdbx_strand_id
1 'polypeptide(L)'
;MRRTATALLLLAVLTACGSNSDDKPTAKPSASATQSVDPLVKFTSAVDDAQLKSYATGIPAYQDLGAFPPQWCKALDVGHSVEWMLGDGGLYPIGQDWGTEKSDAYQLVLLGTRAYCPEHVGAVTDELKAAGEY
;
A
#
# COMPACT_ATOMS: atom_id res chain seq x y z
N MET A 1 7.52 -36.81 -31.43
CA MET A 1 8.81 -37.15 -30.76
C MET A 1 9.82 -36.04 -31.02
N ARG A 2 10.27 -35.34 -29.96
CA ARG A 2 11.66 -34.91 -29.72
C ARG A 2 11.66 -34.05 -28.44
N ARG A 3 12.32 -34.59 -27.42
CA ARG A 3 12.56 -34.00 -26.10
C ARG A 3 13.86 -33.19 -26.18
N THR A 4 13.92 -32.06 -25.49
CA THR A 4 15.18 -31.45 -25.05
C THR A 4 14.94 -30.82 -23.68
N ALA A 5 15.43 -31.52 -22.66
CA ALA A 5 15.60 -31.02 -21.30
C ALA A 5 16.97 -30.35 -21.20
N THR A 6 17.06 -29.21 -20.53
CA THR A 6 18.33 -28.71 -19.99
C THR A 6 18.04 -27.99 -18.68
N ALA A 7 18.51 -28.59 -17.59
CA ALA A 7 18.59 -28.00 -16.25
C ALA A 7 19.82 -27.07 -16.17
N LEU A 8 19.84 -26.15 -15.20
CA LEU A 8 21.04 -25.85 -14.38
C LEU A 8 20.66 -24.94 -13.19
N LEU A 9 20.87 -25.49 -11.98
CA LEU A 9 20.99 -24.80 -10.70
C LEU A 9 22.12 -23.77 -10.72
N LEU A 10 22.02 -22.71 -9.89
CA LEU A 10 23.16 -22.10 -9.19
C LEU A 10 22.68 -21.41 -7.89
N LEU A 11 23.06 -21.98 -6.74
CA LEU A 11 23.03 -21.35 -5.41
C LEU A 11 24.23 -20.40 -5.29
N ALA A 12 24.01 -19.19 -4.77
CA ALA A 12 25.08 -18.32 -4.29
C ALA A 12 24.85 -17.98 -2.81
N VAL A 13 25.68 -18.58 -1.96
CA VAL A 13 25.79 -18.26 -0.52
C VAL A 13 26.81 -17.14 -0.40
N LEU A 14 26.41 -15.94 0.06
CA LEU A 14 27.36 -14.92 0.48
C LEU A 14 27.73 -15.13 1.95
N THR A 15 28.97 -15.55 2.15
CA THR A 15 29.71 -15.45 3.42
C THR A 15 30.43 -14.10 3.44
N ALA A 16 30.24 -13.31 4.49
CA ALA A 16 31.19 -12.29 4.91
C ALA A 16 31.10 -12.08 6.42
N CYS A 17 32.06 -12.70 7.11
CA CYS A 17 32.46 -12.43 8.49
C CYS A 17 33.53 -11.33 8.44
N GLY A 18 33.52 -10.36 9.35
CA GLY A 18 34.64 -9.42 9.43
C GLY A 18 34.48 -8.20 10.35
N SER A 19 35.00 -8.38 11.58
CA SER A 19 35.78 -7.42 12.37
C SER A 19 35.10 -6.42 13.34
N ASN A 20 35.47 -6.61 14.61
CA ASN A 20 35.38 -5.69 15.75
C ASN A 20 35.81 -4.25 15.42
N SER A 21 35.10 -3.28 16.00
CA SER A 21 35.69 -2.04 16.52
C SER A 21 34.84 -1.55 17.70
N ASP A 22 35.48 -1.47 18.86
CA ASP A 22 35.00 -0.77 20.05
C ASP A 22 34.95 0.73 19.77
N ASP A 23 33.77 1.25 19.50
CA ASP A 23 33.51 2.69 19.48
C ASP A 23 32.35 3.00 20.42
N LYS A 24 32.72 3.54 21.59
CA LYS A 24 31.81 4.09 22.60
C LYS A 24 30.95 5.19 21.96
N PRO A 25 29.61 5.06 21.87
CA PRO A 25 28.80 6.15 21.37
C PRO A 25 28.64 7.17 22.51
N THR A 26 29.34 8.29 22.37
CA THR A 26 28.94 9.56 22.98
C THR A 26 27.51 9.82 22.54
N ALA A 27 26.56 9.78 23.47
CA ALA A 27 25.13 9.96 23.21
C ALA A 27 24.90 11.33 22.54
N LYS A 28 24.77 11.29 21.21
CA LYS A 28 24.24 12.40 20.40
C LYS A 28 22.81 12.66 20.88
N PRO A 29 22.35 13.93 20.99
CA PRO A 29 20.97 14.22 21.31
C PRO A 29 20.07 13.39 20.39
N SER A 30 19.23 12.56 21.00
CA SER A 30 18.29 11.69 20.30
C SER A 30 17.58 12.54 19.27
N ALA A 31 17.73 12.18 17.99
CA ALA A 31 16.95 12.77 16.92
C ALA A 31 15.50 12.80 17.39
N SER A 32 14.93 13.99 17.35
CA SER A 32 13.54 14.27 17.64
C SER A 32 12.70 13.07 17.22
N ALA A 33 11.96 12.49 18.16
CA ALA A 33 10.95 11.52 17.83
C ALA A 33 10.01 12.20 16.83
N THR A 34 10.21 11.93 15.54
CA THR A 34 9.22 12.21 14.51
C THR A 34 8.00 11.48 15.00
N GLN A 35 7.04 12.22 15.56
CA GLN A 35 5.78 11.65 16.01
C GLN A 35 5.21 10.94 14.78
N SER A 36 5.26 9.60 14.81
CA SER A 36 4.63 8.79 13.79
C SER A 36 3.15 9.08 13.90
N VAL A 37 2.64 9.94 13.03
CA VAL A 37 1.21 10.24 12.96
C VAL A 37 0.48 8.92 12.70
N ASP A 38 -0.59 8.68 13.43
CA ASP A 38 -1.43 7.50 13.29
C ASP A 38 -1.85 7.33 11.81
N PRO A 39 -1.55 6.18 11.16
CA PRO A 39 -1.96 5.91 9.79
C PRO A 39 -3.45 6.11 9.55
N LEU A 40 -4.31 5.81 10.53
CA LEU A 40 -5.75 6.04 10.42
C LEU A 40 -6.07 7.52 10.26
N VAL A 41 -5.49 8.37 11.14
CA VAL A 41 -5.66 9.82 11.08
C VAL A 41 -5.12 10.39 9.77
N LYS A 42 -3.97 9.91 9.32
CA LYS A 42 -3.38 10.33 8.04
C LYS A 42 -4.27 9.96 6.86
N PHE A 43 -4.85 8.76 6.88
CA PHE A 43 -5.74 8.29 5.83
C PHE A 43 -7.05 9.08 5.79
N THR A 44 -7.74 9.22 6.92
CA THR A 44 -9.06 9.87 6.97
C THR A 44 -8.96 11.36 6.65
N SER A 45 -7.91 12.04 7.12
CA SER A 45 -7.63 13.43 6.72
C SER A 45 -7.41 13.55 5.21
N ALA A 46 -6.69 12.60 4.60
CA ALA A 46 -6.45 12.62 3.17
C ALA A 46 -7.72 12.32 2.35
N VAL A 47 -8.63 11.50 2.89
CA VAL A 47 -9.95 11.25 2.29
C VAL A 47 -10.80 12.52 2.31
N ASP A 48 -10.79 13.27 3.41
CA ASP A 48 -11.49 14.55 3.52
C ASP A 48 -10.94 15.59 2.55
N ASP A 49 -9.61 15.70 2.48
CA ASP A 49 -8.92 16.64 1.59
C ASP A 49 -9.14 16.29 0.10
N ALA A 50 -9.31 15.01 -0.22
CA ALA A 50 -9.50 14.55 -1.59
C ALA A 50 -10.86 14.93 -2.18
N GLN A 51 -11.86 15.24 -1.34
CA GLN A 51 -13.21 15.64 -1.76
C GLN A 51 -13.81 14.70 -2.82
N LEU A 52 -13.74 13.39 -2.57
CA LEU A 52 -14.26 12.35 -3.47
C LEU A 52 -15.74 12.64 -3.80
N LYS A 53 -16.06 12.73 -5.11
CA LYS A 53 -17.39 13.16 -5.57
C LYS A 53 -18.49 12.21 -5.09
N SER A 54 -18.20 10.92 -5.09
CA SER A 54 -19.10 9.87 -4.65
C SER A 54 -19.44 9.93 -3.17
N TYR A 55 -18.67 10.69 -2.38
CA TYR A 55 -18.92 10.93 -0.96
C TYR A 55 -19.66 12.24 -0.67
N ALA A 56 -20.07 13.00 -1.69
CA ALA A 56 -20.77 14.28 -1.50
C ALA A 56 -22.10 14.14 -0.73
N THR A 57 -22.73 12.96 -0.78
CA THR A 57 -23.98 12.65 -0.08
C THR A 57 -23.77 11.96 1.27
N GLY A 58 -22.54 11.55 1.59
CA GLY A 58 -22.17 10.89 2.84
C GLY A 58 -20.91 10.05 2.69
N ILE A 59 -19.95 10.23 3.61
CA ILE A 59 -18.76 9.38 3.74
C ILE A 59 -19.10 8.22 4.69
N PRO A 60 -18.66 6.97 4.41
CA PRO A 60 -18.71 5.88 5.39
C PRO A 60 -18.04 6.28 6.71
N ALA A 61 -18.41 5.65 7.82
CA ALA A 61 -17.74 5.95 9.08
C ALA A 61 -16.23 5.66 8.97
N TYR A 62 -15.38 6.57 9.45
CA TYR A 62 -13.94 6.44 9.30
C TYR A 62 -13.36 5.17 9.93
N GLN A 63 -13.99 4.64 11.00
CA GLN A 63 -13.57 3.35 11.56
C GLN A 63 -13.77 2.19 10.58
N ASP A 64 -14.83 2.24 9.77
CA ASP A 64 -15.14 1.20 8.79
C ASP A 64 -14.24 1.37 7.56
N LEU A 65 -14.04 2.62 7.13
CA LEU A 65 -13.14 2.95 6.03
C LEU A 65 -11.68 2.58 6.36
N GLY A 66 -11.25 2.84 7.60
CA GLY A 66 -9.92 2.54 8.11
C GLY A 66 -9.59 1.05 8.25
N ALA A 67 -10.58 0.17 8.14
CA ALA A 67 -10.37 -1.28 8.20
C ALA A 67 -9.79 -1.87 6.90
N PHE A 68 -9.89 -1.14 5.77
CA PHE A 68 -9.46 -1.65 4.47
C PHE A 68 -7.98 -1.43 4.12
N PRO A 69 -7.35 -0.28 4.42
CA PRO A 69 -5.95 -0.06 4.05
C PRO A 69 -4.98 -1.16 4.52
N PRO A 70 -5.08 -1.72 5.75
CA PRO A 70 -4.25 -2.86 6.14
C PRO A 70 -4.45 -4.10 5.24
N GLN A 71 -5.67 -4.34 4.76
CA GLN A 71 -6.00 -5.46 3.88
C GLN A 71 -5.47 -5.22 2.46
N TRP A 72 -5.57 -3.98 1.96
CA TRP A 72 -4.98 -3.58 0.69
C TRP A 72 -3.47 -3.75 0.69
N CYS A 73 -2.79 -3.28 1.74
CA CYS A 73 -1.35 -3.44 1.89
C CYS A 73 -0.94 -4.92 1.86
N LYS A 74 -1.67 -5.78 2.56
CA LYS A 74 -1.43 -7.23 2.53
C LYS A 74 -1.62 -7.83 1.14
N ALA A 75 -2.60 -7.36 0.37
CA ALA A 75 -2.81 -7.82 -1.00
C ALA A 75 -1.69 -7.35 -1.95
N LEU A 76 -1.24 -6.10 -1.79
CA LEU A 76 -0.11 -5.53 -2.52
C LEU A 76 1.21 -6.27 -2.20
N ASP A 77 1.44 -6.65 -0.94
CA ASP A 77 2.61 -7.43 -0.51
C ASP A 77 2.74 -8.77 -1.23
N VAL A 78 1.62 -9.39 -1.61
CA VAL A 78 1.59 -10.67 -2.34
C VAL A 78 1.43 -10.50 -3.85
N GLY A 79 1.49 -9.26 -4.35
CA GLY A 79 1.50 -8.94 -5.77
C GLY A 79 0.13 -8.84 -6.43
N HIS A 80 -0.95 -8.63 -5.68
CA HIS A 80 -2.26 -8.34 -6.27
C HIS A 80 -2.35 -6.89 -6.76
N SER A 81 -3.05 -6.70 -7.88
CA SER A 81 -3.31 -5.38 -8.47
C SER A 81 -4.45 -4.65 -7.77
N VAL A 82 -4.54 -3.34 -7.96
CA VAL A 82 -5.67 -2.53 -7.48
C VAL A 82 -6.99 -2.99 -8.10
N GLU A 83 -6.99 -3.30 -9.40
CA GLU A 83 -8.17 -3.86 -10.05
C GLU A 83 -8.63 -5.18 -9.42
N TRP A 84 -7.69 -6.07 -9.09
CA TRP A 84 -8.03 -7.30 -8.36
C TRP A 84 -8.61 -6.98 -6.99
N MET A 85 -7.99 -6.09 -6.21
CA MET A 85 -8.47 -5.74 -4.87
C MET A 85 -9.91 -5.23 -4.87
N LEU A 86 -10.26 -4.40 -5.85
CA LEU A 86 -11.57 -3.77 -5.98
C LEU A 86 -12.62 -4.63 -6.72
N GLY A 87 -12.17 -5.64 -7.46
CA GLY A 87 -13.00 -6.62 -8.15
C GLY A 87 -13.01 -7.97 -7.43
N ASP A 88 -12.29 -8.94 -7.97
CA ASP A 88 -12.27 -10.34 -7.51
C ASP A 88 -11.87 -10.52 -6.04
N GLY A 89 -11.03 -9.63 -5.52
CA GLY A 89 -10.58 -9.63 -4.12
C GLY A 89 -11.64 -9.13 -3.14
N GLY A 90 -12.65 -8.39 -3.61
CA GLY A 90 -13.75 -7.89 -2.79
C GLY A 90 -13.31 -7.05 -1.58
N LEU A 91 -12.15 -6.37 -1.67
CA LEU A 91 -11.54 -5.64 -0.55
C LEU A 91 -12.09 -4.22 -0.39
N TYR A 92 -13.19 -3.89 -1.04
CA TYR A 92 -13.93 -2.65 -0.83
C TYR A 92 -15.31 -2.72 -1.52
N PRO A 93 -16.42 -2.33 -0.86
CA PRO A 93 -17.75 -2.35 -1.47
C PRO A 93 -17.95 -1.14 -2.41
N ILE A 94 -17.64 -1.31 -3.70
CA ILE A 94 -17.93 -0.31 -4.73
C ILE A 94 -19.42 -0.29 -5.05
N GLY A 95 -20.01 0.90 -5.20
CA GLY A 95 -21.39 1.05 -5.65
C GLY A 95 -22.44 0.89 -4.56
N GLN A 96 -23.42 0.00 -4.76
CA GLN A 96 -24.76 0.02 -4.11
C GLN A 96 -24.75 0.21 -2.57
N ASP A 97 -23.77 -0.34 -1.85
CA ASP A 97 -23.73 -0.24 -0.40
C ASP A 97 -23.22 1.13 0.07
N TRP A 98 -22.14 1.64 -0.53
CA TRP A 98 -21.41 2.83 -0.04
C TRP A 98 -21.42 4.01 -1.03
N GLY A 99 -22.15 3.88 -2.13
CA GLY A 99 -22.26 4.88 -3.19
C GLY A 99 -20.95 5.21 -3.92
N THR A 100 -19.85 4.53 -3.59
CA THR A 100 -18.52 4.91 -4.09
C THR A 100 -18.39 4.61 -5.57
N GLU A 101 -18.02 5.62 -6.34
CA GLU A 101 -17.71 5.45 -7.76
C GLU A 101 -16.38 4.73 -7.93
N LYS A 102 -16.24 3.99 -9.04
CA LYS A 102 -15.04 3.19 -9.30
C LYS A 102 -13.76 4.04 -9.31
N SER A 103 -13.79 5.20 -9.96
CA SER A 103 -12.66 6.14 -10.00
C SER A 103 -12.28 6.65 -8.60
N ASP A 104 -13.26 6.94 -7.76
CA ASP A 104 -13.04 7.38 -6.40
C ASP A 104 -12.49 6.26 -5.51
N ALA A 105 -12.91 5.00 -5.76
CA ALA A 105 -12.35 3.84 -5.09
C ALA A 105 -10.87 3.61 -5.45
N TYR A 106 -10.47 3.86 -6.70
CA TYR A 106 -9.05 3.84 -7.09
C TYR A 106 -8.24 4.92 -6.35
N GLN A 107 -8.77 6.14 -6.29
CA GLN A 107 -8.14 7.22 -5.54
C GLN A 107 -8.06 6.87 -4.05
N LEU A 108 -9.10 6.28 -3.48
CA LEU A 108 -9.15 5.84 -2.08
C LEU A 108 -8.05 4.80 -1.77
N VAL A 109 -7.84 3.82 -2.65
CA VAL A 109 -6.74 2.86 -2.50
C VAL A 109 -5.39 3.58 -2.47
N LEU A 110 -5.15 4.51 -3.40
CA LEU A 110 -3.91 5.28 -3.42
C LEU A 110 -3.69 6.09 -2.13
N LEU A 111 -4.74 6.71 -1.57
CA LEU A 111 -4.68 7.42 -0.29
C LEU A 111 -4.37 6.47 0.87
N GLY A 112 -5.03 5.30 0.90
CA GLY A 112 -4.77 4.25 1.88
C GLY A 112 -3.33 3.73 1.81
N THR A 113 -2.83 3.45 0.62
CA THR A 113 -1.44 3.01 0.40
C THR A 113 -0.45 4.06 0.88
N ARG A 114 -0.65 5.35 0.58
CA ARG A 114 0.20 6.45 1.08
C ARG A 114 0.24 6.54 2.60
N ALA A 115 -0.84 6.14 3.27
CA ALA A 115 -0.94 6.19 4.72
C ALA A 115 -0.36 4.95 5.40
N TYR A 116 -0.63 3.75 4.89
CA TYR A 116 -0.35 2.48 5.57
C TYR A 116 0.85 1.68 5.03
N CYS A 117 1.12 1.74 3.72
CA CYS A 117 2.21 0.99 3.08
C CYS A 117 2.86 1.84 1.96
N PRO A 118 3.59 2.91 2.34
CA PRO A 118 4.13 3.90 1.40
C PRO A 118 5.07 3.29 0.34
N GLU A 119 5.68 2.14 0.61
CA GLU A 119 6.52 1.37 -0.31
C GLU A 119 5.79 0.93 -1.59
N HIS A 120 4.47 0.75 -1.54
CA HIS A 120 3.65 0.34 -2.70
C HIS A 120 3.10 1.51 -3.51
N VAL A 121 3.27 2.76 -3.05
CA VAL A 121 2.69 3.95 -3.72
C VAL A 121 3.14 4.07 -5.17
N GLY A 122 4.41 3.77 -5.45
CA GLY A 122 4.94 3.80 -6.82
C GLY A 122 4.20 2.80 -7.73
N ALA A 123 4.12 1.54 -7.29
CA ALA A 123 3.45 0.48 -8.03
C ALA A 123 1.96 0.78 -8.27
N VAL A 124 1.24 1.20 -7.22
CA VAL A 124 -0.17 1.61 -7.31
C VAL A 124 -0.35 2.77 -8.28
N THR A 125 0.48 3.81 -8.18
CA THR A 125 0.37 4.98 -9.06
C THR A 125 0.63 4.62 -10.51
N ASP A 126 1.62 3.78 -10.79
CA ASP A 126 1.95 3.35 -12.15
C ASP A 126 0.85 2.46 -12.74
N GLU A 127 0.25 1.59 -11.94
CA GLU A 127 -0.92 0.80 -12.35
C GLU A 127 -2.10 1.70 -12.73
N LEU A 128 -2.47 2.65 -11.86
CA LEU A 128 -3.61 3.54 -12.11
C LEU A 128 -3.39 4.42 -13.35
N LYS A 129 -2.16 4.91 -13.58
CA LYS A 129 -1.80 5.62 -14.82
C LYS A 129 -1.95 4.75 -16.06
N ALA A 130 -1.49 3.50 -16.00
CA ALA A 130 -1.60 2.56 -17.10
C ALA A 130 -3.06 2.23 -17.44
N ALA A 131 -3.94 2.24 -16.43
CA ALA A 131 -5.39 2.04 -16.58
C ALA A 131 -6.15 3.30 -17.00
N GLY A 132 -5.55 4.50 -16.93
CA GLY A 132 -6.23 5.78 -17.20
C GLY A 132 -7.08 6.29 -16.03
N GLU A 133 -6.80 5.83 -14.81
CA GLU A 133 -7.55 6.09 -13.58
C GLU A 133 -6.82 7.08 -12.65
N TYR A 134 -5.74 7.73 -13.14
CA TYR A 134 -4.92 8.72 -12.40
C TYR A 134 -4.55 9.95 -13.24
#